data_AF-A0A8T4ZRC9-F1
#
_entry.id   AF-A0A8T4ZRC9-F1
#
_cell.length_a   1.000
_cell.length_b   1.000
_cell.length_c   1.000
_cell.angle_alpha   90.00
_cell.angle_beta   90.00
_cell.angle_gamma   90.00
#
_symmetry.space_group_name_H-M   'P 1'
#
loop_
_entity.id
_entity.type
_entity.pdbx_description
1 polymer ?
#
loop_
_entity_poly.entity_id
_entity_poly.type
_entity_poly.pdbx_seq_one_letter_code
_entity_poly.pdbx_strand_id
1 'polypeptide(L)'
;MSERTVKLDAWRPQLRPAETRELAEYRRLIREAVFGIFFRKKRILEAKGMPAQPVSLGEIYLEVRSRIAELQACGEWPYHVHGKRWIDRRVNESATPKYYEDGVPRIVAATAGMYEPNPALFRTSEVMHHRMPDGKLVECTT
;
A
#
# COMPACT_ATOMS: atom_id res chain seq x y z
N MET A 1 -23.83 -14.18 38.59
CA MET A 1 -22.99 -13.16 37.94
C MET A 1 -22.00 -13.89 37.04
N SER A 2 -22.16 -13.80 35.71
CA SER A 2 -21.39 -14.58 34.73
C SER A 2 -19.97 -14.02 34.56
N GLU A 3 -18.95 -14.89 34.57
CA GLU A 3 -17.52 -14.61 34.37
C GLU A 3 -17.14 -13.93 33.02
N ARG A 4 -18.13 -13.56 32.20
CA ARG A 4 -17.92 -13.10 30.82
C ARG A 4 -17.50 -11.63 30.65
N THR A 5 -17.33 -10.87 31.73
CA THR A 5 -17.21 -9.40 31.63
C THR A 5 -15.96 -8.81 32.29
N VAL A 6 -14.81 -9.52 32.26
CA VAL A 6 -13.55 -9.02 32.87
C VAL A 6 -12.46 -8.64 31.84
N LYS A 7 -12.74 -8.69 30.53
CA LYS A 7 -11.73 -8.45 29.48
C LYS A 7 -11.84 -7.12 28.71
N LEU A 8 -12.43 -6.07 29.30
CA LEU A 8 -12.53 -4.76 28.62
C LEU A 8 -11.49 -3.72 29.09
N ASP A 9 -10.98 -3.79 30.32
CA ASP A 9 -10.14 -2.69 30.87
C ASP A 9 -8.64 -2.77 30.53
N ALA A 10 -8.18 -3.89 29.96
CA ALA A 10 -6.76 -4.08 29.62
C ALA A 10 -6.44 -3.96 28.12
N TRP A 11 -7.45 -3.72 27.26
CA TRP A 11 -7.19 -3.54 25.83
C TRP A 11 -6.59 -2.15 25.59
N ARG A 12 -5.28 -2.11 25.32
CA ARG A 12 -4.60 -0.92 24.84
C ARG A 12 -4.41 -1.04 23.32
N PRO A 13 -4.61 0.05 22.55
CA PRO A 13 -4.25 0.06 21.15
C PRO A 13 -2.79 -0.37 21.00
N GLN A 14 -2.51 -1.36 20.15
CA GLN A 14 -1.14 -1.72 19.84
C GLN A 14 -0.44 -0.51 19.22
N LEU A 15 0.61 -0.03 19.89
CA LEU A 15 1.49 1.01 19.36
C LEU A 15 2.05 0.58 18.00
N ARG A 16 2.40 1.56 17.16
CA ARG A 16 3.04 1.29 15.87
C ARG A 16 4.25 0.37 16.10
N PRO A 17 4.31 -0.81 15.46
CA PRO A 17 5.46 -1.69 15.61
C PRO A 17 6.72 -0.99 15.12
N ALA A 18 7.86 -1.22 15.80
CA ALA A 18 9.15 -0.70 15.37
C ALA A 18 9.42 -1.10 13.92
N GLU A 19 9.79 -0.14 13.09
CA GLU A 19 10.05 -0.37 11.67
C GLU A 19 11.55 -0.62 11.47
N THR A 20 11.90 -1.84 11.07
CA THR A 20 13.25 -2.17 10.63
C THR A 20 13.42 -1.79 9.16
N ARG A 21 14.68 -1.60 8.70
CA ARG A 21 14.97 -1.35 7.29
C ARG A 21 14.43 -2.43 6.36
N GLU A 22 14.56 -3.70 6.76
CA GLU A 22 13.99 -4.85 6.03
C GLU A 22 12.47 -4.71 5.86
N LEU A 23 11.75 -4.38 6.94
CA LEU A 23 10.29 -4.22 6.90
C LEU A 23 9.89 -3.05 5.99
N ALA A 24 10.60 -1.92 6.06
CA ALA A 24 10.35 -0.76 5.21
C ALA A 24 10.52 -1.12 3.72
N GLU A 25 11.60 -1.84 3.37
CA GLU A 25 11.87 -2.28 1.99
C GLU A 25 10.84 -3.28 1.48
N TYR A 26 10.44 -4.26 2.29
CA TYR A 26 9.35 -5.17 1.92
C TYR A 26 8.04 -4.44 1.66
N ARG A 27 7.67 -3.50 2.54
CA ARG A 27 6.44 -2.70 2.37
C ARG A 27 6.53 -1.81 1.14
N ARG A 28 7.71 -1.26 0.82
CA ARG A 28 7.95 -0.52 -0.42
C ARG A 28 7.69 -1.39 -1.64
N LEU A 29 8.36 -2.55 -1.74
CA LEU A 29 8.17 -3.48 -2.87
C LEU A 29 6.72 -3.93 -3.01
N ILE A 30 6.02 -4.20 -1.90
CA ILE A 30 4.60 -4.58 -1.92
C ILE A 30 3.74 -3.46 -2.51
N ARG A 31 3.92 -2.21 -2.08
CA ARG A 31 3.16 -1.07 -2.62
C ARG A 31 3.42 -0.91 -4.12
N GLU A 32 4.68 -0.93 -4.52
CA GLU A 32 5.04 -0.79 -5.93
C GLU A 32 4.54 -1.96 -6.79
N ALA A 33 4.50 -3.18 -6.24
CA ALA A 33 3.90 -4.34 -6.90
C ALA A 33 2.39 -4.14 -7.12
N VAL A 34 1.65 -3.72 -6.08
CA VAL A 34 0.21 -3.45 -6.20
C VAL A 34 -0.05 -2.35 -7.24
N PHE A 35 0.66 -1.23 -7.17
CA PHE A 35 0.51 -0.14 -8.14
C PHE A 35 0.84 -0.62 -9.56
N GLY A 36 1.99 -1.27 -9.75
CA GLY A 36 2.44 -1.72 -11.05
C GLY A 36 1.47 -2.72 -11.69
N ILE A 37 1.01 -3.72 -10.95
CA ILE A 37 0.06 -4.71 -11.45
C ILE A 37 -1.30 -4.06 -11.72
N PHE A 38 -1.82 -3.26 -10.79
CA PHE A 38 -3.12 -2.62 -10.92
C PHE A 38 -3.19 -1.72 -12.15
N PHE A 39 -2.22 -0.82 -12.34
CA PHE A 39 -2.22 0.09 -13.49
C PHE A 39 -1.97 -0.62 -14.83
N ARG A 40 -1.16 -1.69 -14.86
CA ARG A 40 -1.05 -2.56 -16.04
C ARG A 40 -2.39 -3.20 -16.39
N LYS A 41 -3.08 -3.79 -15.42
CA LYS A 41 -4.42 -4.38 -15.61
C LYS A 41 -5.43 -3.34 -16.07
N LYS A 42 -5.49 -2.20 -15.37
CA LYS A 42 -6.38 -1.07 -15.68
C LYS A 42 -6.26 -0.68 -17.15
N ARG A 43 -5.03 -0.41 -17.64
CA ARG A 43 -4.79 -0.04 -19.04
C ARG A 43 -5.32 -1.08 -20.04
N ILE A 44 -5.12 -2.37 -19.75
CA ILE A 44 -5.58 -3.47 -20.63
C ILE A 44 -7.10 -3.59 -20.62
N LEU A 45 -7.73 -3.40 -19.46
CA LEU A 45 -9.18 -3.55 -19.28
C LEU A 45 -9.94 -2.33 -19.80
N GLU A 46 -9.40 -1.12 -19.63
CA GLU A 46 -9.95 0.11 -20.21
C GLU A 46 -10.03 0.03 -21.74
N ALA A 47 -9.00 -0.52 -22.39
CA ALA A 47 -9.00 -0.77 -23.83
C ALA A 47 -10.11 -1.76 -24.28
N LYS A 48 -10.72 -2.49 -23.34
CA LYS A 48 -11.81 -3.44 -23.55
C LYS A 48 -13.15 -2.94 -23.01
N GLY A 49 -13.24 -1.69 -22.54
CA GLY A 49 -14.44 -1.14 -21.90
C GLY A 49 -14.77 -1.79 -20.55
N MET A 50 -13.80 -2.41 -19.89
CA MET A 50 -13.97 -3.10 -18.61
C MET A 50 -13.36 -2.27 -17.46
N PRO A 51 -13.92 -2.36 -16.24
CA PRO A 51 -13.37 -1.67 -15.07
C PRO A 51 -12.03 -2.27 -14.64
N ALA A 52 -11.22 -1.46 -13.95
CA ALA A 52 -9.99 -1.93 -13.31
C ALA A 52 -10.29 -3.03 -12.28
N GLN A 53 -9.40 -4.02 -12.18
CA GLN A 53 -9.53 -5.12 -11.23
C GLN A 53 -8.46 -5.05 -10.15
N PRO A 54 -8.81 -5.38 -8.89
CA PRO A 54 -7.84 -5.44 -7.81
C PRO A 54 -6.83 -6.57 -8.02
N VAL A 55 -5.76 -6.50 -7.24
CA VAL A 55 -4.60 -7.38 -7.31
C VAL A 55 -4.68 -8.43 -6.19
N SER A 56 -4.54 -9.70 -6.54
CA SER A 56 -4.57 -10.78 -5.55
C SER A 56 -3.27 -10.90 -4.77
N LEU A 57 -3.33 -11.47 -3.56
CA LEU A 57 -2.15 -11.85 -2.78
C LEU A 57 -1.17 -12.75 -3.55
N GLY A 58 -1.68 -13.62 -4.43
CA GLY A 58 -0.85 -14.48 -5.27
C GLY A 58 0.00 -13.68 -6.25
N GLU A 59 -0.61 -12.72 -6.93
CA GLU A 59 0.08 -11.85 -7.88
C GLU A 59 1.11 -10.95 -7.18
N ILE A 60 0.74 -10.39 -6.02
CA ILE A 60 1.66 -9.57 -5.22
C ILE A 60 2.88 -10.39 -4.79
N TYR A 61 2.66 -11.62 -4.30
CA TYR A 61 3.75 -12.50 -3.88
C TYR A 61 4.72 -12.79 -5.02
N LEU A 62 4.21 -13.16 -6.21
CA LEU A 62 5.05 -13.47 -7.36
C LEU A 62 5.86 -12.26 -7.83
N GLU A 63 5.24 -11.09 -7.94
CA GLU A 63 5.92 -9.86 -8.34
C GLU A 63 7.00 -9.45 -7.31
N VAL A 64 6.69 -9.50 -6.01
CA VAL A 64 7.67 -9.20 -4.95
C VAL A 64 8.84 -10.18 -5.00
N ARG A 65 8.58 -11.48 -5.21
CA ARG A 65 9.63 -12.49 -5.37
C ARG A 65 10.50 -12.23 -6.59
N SER A 66 9.92 -11.84 -7.72
CA SER A 66 10.66 -11.48 -8.93
C SER A 66 11.60 -10.30 -8.67
N ARG A 67 11.09 -9.21 -8.07
CA ARG A 67 11.89 -8.02 -7.77
C ARG A 67 13.00 -8.29 -6.77
N ILE A 68 12.74 -9.11 -5.75
CA ILE A 68 13.81 -9.52 -4.81
C ILE A 68 14.89 -10.31 -5.55
N ALA A 69 14.53 -11.21 -6.46
CA ALA A 69 15.52 -11.96 -7.25
C ALA A 69 16.37 -11.04 -8.13
N GLU A 70 15.76 -10.03 -8.75
CA GLU A 70 16.46 -8.99 -9.52
C GLU A 70 17.43 -8.19 -8.63
N LEU A 71 16.96 -7.71 -7.47
CA LEU A 71 17.80 -6.97 -6.52
C LEU A 71 18.94 -7.84 -5.95
N GLN A 72 18.68 -9.15 -5.71
CA GLN A 72 19.72 -10.10 -5.30
C GLN A 72 20.78 -10.28 -6.38
N ALA A 73 20.37 -10.37 -7.65
CA ALA A 73 21.31 -10.46 -8.77
C ALA A 73 22.22 -9.23 -8.89
N CYS A 74 21.71 -8.05 -8.49
CA CYS A 74 22.48 -6.80 -8.44
C CYS A 74 23.26 -6.59 -7.13
N GLY A 75 23.12 -7.47 -6.13
CA GLY A 75 23.73 -7.29 -4.80
C GLY A 75 23.06 -6.21 -3.94
N GLU A 76 21.87 -5.76 -4.31
CA GLU A 76 21.12 -4.67 -3.68
C GLU A 76 20.12 -5.16 -2.62
N TRP A 77 19.92 -6.47 -2.49
CA TRP A 77 19.04 -7.07 -1.49
C TRP A 77 19.84 -7.76 -0.37
N PRO A 78 20.16 -7.06 0.73
CA PRO A 78 20.96 -7.61 1.83
C PRO A 78 20.15 -8.43 2.85
N TYR A 79 18.85 -8.65 2.60
CA TYR A 79 17.92 -9.25 3.57
C TYR A 79 17.58 -10.71 3.26
N HIS A 80 17.05 -11.41 4.26
CA HIS A 80 16.53 -12.76 4.07
C HIS A 80 15.28 -12.73 3.17
N VAL A 81 15.11 -13.78 2.34
CA VAL A 81 13.92 -13.87 1.48
C VAL A 81 12.83 -14.69 2.15
N HIS A 82 11.80 -14.01 2.64
CA HIS A 82 10.69 -14.64 3.35
C HIS A 82 9.71 -15.36 2.41
N GLY A 83 8.98 -16.32 2.99
CA GLY A 83 7.93 -17.08 2.30
C GLY A 83 6.59 -16.34 2.19
N LYS A 84 5.66 -16.93 1.42
CA LYS A 84 4.37 -16.31 1.06
C LYS A 84 3.57 -15.79 2.25
N ARG A 85 3.36 -16.60 3.29
CA ARG A 85 2.54 -16.19 4.46
C ARG A 85 3.09 -14.97 5.18
N TRP A 86 4.41 -14.81 5.20
CA TRP A 86 5.06 -13.66 5.81
C TRP A 86 4.82 -12.41 4.96
N ILE A 87 4.97 -12.52 3.63
CA ILE A 87 4.70 -11.42 2.69
C ILE A 87 3.22 -11.04 2.76
N ASP A 88 2.29 -11.99 2.73
CA ASP A 88 0.84 -11.75 2.85
C ASP A 88 0.52 -10.94 4.11
N ARG A 89 1.16 -11.24 5.25
CA ARG A 89 1.03 -10.46 6.48
C ARG A 89 1.46 -9.01 6.25
N ARG A 90 2.57 -8.76 5.55
CA ARG A 90 3.03 -7.40 5.22
C ARG A 90 2.18 -6.66 4.21
N VAL A 91 1.45 -7.39 3.35
CA VAL A 91 0.42 -6.76 2.50
C VAL A 91 -0.70 -6.20 3.37
N ASN A 92 -1.20 -6.99 4.34
CA ASN A 92 -2.22 -6.51 5.28
C ASN A 92 -1.72 -5.29 6.08
N GLU A 93 -0.48 -5.32 6.55
CA GLU A 93 0.14 -4.18 7.26
C GLU A 93 0.23 -2.94 6.35
N SER A 94 0.66 -3.12 5.10
CA SER A 94 0.73 -2.04 4.11
C SER A 94 -0.63 -1.42 3.77
N ALA A 95 -1.72 -2.14 4.02
CA ALA A 95 -3.09 -1.66 3.83
C ALA A 95 -3.73 -1.11 5.12
N THR A 96 -3.01 -1.09 6.25
CA THR A 96 -3.55 -0.69 7.54
C THR A 96 -3.07 0.71 7.96
N PRO A 97 -3.98 1.64 8.31
CA PRO A 97 -3.67 3.03 8.70
C PRO A 97 -2.57 3.19 9.78
N LYS A 98 -2.55 2.32 10.79
CA LYS A 98 -1.64 2.44 11.95
C LYS A 98 -0.14 2.39 11.60
N TYR A 99 0.20 1.90 10.40
CA TYR A 99 1.58 1.83 9.91
C TYR A 99 2.04 3.10 9.17
N TYR A 100 1.18 4.12 9.07
CA TYR A 100 1.47 5.37 8.38
C TYR A 100 1.38 6.55 9.35
N GLU A 101 2.20 7.58 9.14
CA GLU A 101 2.22 8.81 9.96
C GLU A 101 1.01 9.69 9.74
N ASP A 102 0.62 9.85 8.48
CA ASP A 102 -0.59 10.54 8.07
C ASP A 102 -1.86 9.70 8.32
N GLY A 103 -1.71 8.44 8.75
CA GLY A 103 -2.82 7.50 8.90
C GLY A 103 -3.45 7.08 7.56
N VAL A 104 -2.83 7.42 6.42
CA VAL A 104 -3.38 7.14 5.09
C VAL A 104 -2.57 6.04 4.41
N PRO A 105 -3.07 4.79 4.36
CA PRO A 105 -2.35 3.73 3.69
C PRO A 105 -2.29 3.96 2.19
N ARG A 106 -1.18 3.56 1.56
CA ARG A 106 -0.98 3.74 0.11
C ARG A 106 -1.76 2.75 -0.74
N ILE A 107 -2.09 1.60 -0.17
CA ILE A 107 -2.95 0.58 -0.75
C ILE A 107 -4.11 0.30 0.21
N VAL A 108 -5.20 -0.25 -0.30
CA VAL A 108 -6.36 -0.68 0.49
C VAL A 108 -6.77 -2.09 0.09
N ALA A 109 -7.41 -2.81 1.00
CA ALA A 109 -8.06 -4.06 0.68
C ALA A 109 -9.41 -3.76 0.01
N ALA A 110 -9.56 -4.15 -1.25
CA ALA A 110 -10.84 -4.05 -1.96
C ALA A 110 -11.82 -5.13 -1.43
N THR A 111 -11.31 -6.35 -1.26
CA THR A 111 -11.98 -7.47 -0.59
C THR A 111 -10.93 -8.34 0.11
N ALA A 112 -11.34 -9.38 0.83
CA ALA A 112 -10.41 -10.29 1.49
C ALA A 112 -9.44 -10.93 0.48
N GLY A 113 -8.14 -10.63 0.64
CA GLY A 113 -7.08 -11.15 -0.24
C GLY A 113 -6.89 -10.40 -1.56
N MET A 114 -7.63 -9.30 -1.78
CA MET A 114 -7.56 -8.48 -2.99
C MET A 114 -7.28 -7.03 -2.63
N TYR A 115 -6.30 -6.41 -3.30
CA TYR A 115 -5.76 -5.10 -2.95
C TYR A 115 -5.68 -4.18 -4.15
N GLU A 116 -5.82 -2.88 -3.90
CA GLU A 116 -5.69 -1.85 -4.93
C GLU A 116 -5.02 -0.59 -4.36
N PRO A 117 -4.47 0.30 -5.21
CA PRO A 117 -4.02 1.61 -4.78
C PRO A 117 -5.15 2.36 -4.06
N ASN A 118 -4.84 3.05 -2.97
CA ASN A 118 -5.86 3.78 -2.20
C ASN A 118 -6.48 4.89 -3.06
N PRO A 119 -7.78 4.83 -3.41
CA PRO A 119 -8.41 5.84 -4.26
C PRO A 119 -8.36 7.24 -3.66
N ALA A 120 -8.30 7.38 -2.33
CA ALA A 120 -8.22 8.67 -1.65
C ALA A 120 -6.95 9.47 -2.03
N LEU A 121 -5.88 8.78 -2.45
CA LEU A 121 -4.63 9.42 -2.88
C LEU A 121 -4.67 9.97 -4.30
N PHE A 122 -5.71 9.65 -5.07
CA PHE A 122 -5.86 10.09 -6.47
C PHE A 122 -7.07 11.01 -6.67
N ARG A 123 -7.84 11.28 -5.61
CA ARG A 123 -9.02 12.15 -5.64
C ARG A 123 -8.73 13.61 -5.31
N THR A 124 -7.49 13.95 -4.98
CA THR A 124 -7.04 15.33 -4.87
C THR A 124 -6.71 15.87 -6.25
N SER A 125 -7.66 16.57 -6.86
CA SER A 125 -7.33 17.76 -7.64
C SER A 125 -6.74 18.77 -6.65
N GLU A 126 -5.43 18.69 -6.41
CA GLU A 126 -4.74 19.83 -5.80
C GLU A 126 -4.88 21.00 -6.77
N VAL A 127 -5.78 21.92 -6.45
CA VAL A 127 -5.73 23.28 -6.97
C VAL A 127 -4.38 23.82 -6.52
N MET A 128 -3.39 23.75 -7.40
CA MET A 128 -2.12 24.42 -7.16
C MET A 128 -2.38 25.92 -7.19
N HIS A 129 -2.50 26.52 -6.01
CA HIS A 129 -2.42 27.97 -5.85
C HIS A 129 -0.98 28.40 -6.13
N HIS A 130 -0.67 28.66 -7.40
CA HIS A 130 0.55 29.37 -7.74
C HIS A 130 0.38 30.83 -7.32
N ARG A 131 1.13 31.25 -6.31
CA ARG A 131 1.28 32.67 -6.00
C ARG A 131 2.26 33.26 -6.99
N MET A 132 1.75 34.04 -7.94
CA MET A 132 2.60 34.84 -8.82
C MET A 132 3.40 35.85 -7.99
N PRO A 133 4.58 36.31 -8.47
CA PRO A 133 5.41 37.29 -7.76
C PRO A 133 4.71 38.63 -7.46
N ASP A 134 3.58 38.91 -8.12
CA ASP A 134 2.75 40.10 -7.94
C ASP A 134 1.66 39.95 -6.87
N GLY A 135 1.60 38.79 -6.19
CA GLY A 135 0.66 38.51 -5.11
C GLY A 135 -0.75 38.11 -5.57
N LYS A 136 -1.02 37.97 -6.87
CA LYS A 136 -2.32 37.48 -7.36
C LYS A 136 -2.38 35.95 -7.36
N LEU A 137 -3.49 35.43 -6.84
CA LEU A 137 -3.86 34.02 -6.93
C LEU A 137 -4.48 33.77 -8.30
N VAL A 138 -3.89 32.85 -9.07
CA VAL A 138 -4.50 32.35 -10.31
C VAL A 138 -4.96 30.92 -10.04
N GLU A 139 -6.25 30.67 -10.21
CA GLU A 139 -6.79 29.32 -10.24
C GLU A 139 -6.61 28.76 -11.65
N CYS A 140 -5.78 27.73 -11.78
CA CYS A 140 -5.70 26.94 -13.01
C CYS A 140 -6.34 25.58 -12.75
N THR A 141 -7.50 25.35 -13.35
CA THR A 141 -8.11 24.02 -13.45
C THR A 141 -7.61 23.35 -14.73
N THR A 142 -7.12 22.11 -14.62
CA THR A 142 -7.01 21.17 -15.77
C THR A 142 -8.37 20.66 -16.20
#